data_AF-R7TH49-F1
#
_entry.id   AF-R7TH49-F1
#
_cell.length_a   1.000
_cell.length_b   1.000
_cell.length_c   1.000
_cell.angle_alpha   90.00
_cell.angle_beta   90.00
_cell.angle_gamma   90.00
#
_symmetry.space_group_name_H-M   'P 1'
#
loop_
_entity.id
_entity.type
_entity.pdbx_description
1 polymer ?
#
loop_
_entity_poly.entity_id
_entity_poly.type
_entity_poly.pdbx_seq_one_letter_code
_entity_poly.pdbx_strand_id
1 'polypeptide(L)'
;IDSIYNGIETYLTPELLTKIRTFLTFVQNLKYTVPDAVQEALQGDFVERRRADSNAFSVDDFHSLLVLTRLLSLSLGQSCLSLDVFSRAKDLEAERLTRINSLPRSATSAAS
;
A
#
# COMPACT_ATOMS: atom_id res chain seq x y z
N ILE A 1 -2.86 27.49 8.86
CA ILE A 1 -2.87 26.18 9.54
C ILE A 1 -4.18 26.01 10.33
N ASP A 2 -4.58 27.00 11.13
CA ASP A 2 -5.84 26.95 11.92
C ASP A 2 -7.11 26.80 11.07
N SER A 3 -7.17 27.41 9.89
CA SER A 3 -8.29 27.23 8.94
C SER A 3 -8.42 25.79 8.42
N ILE A 4 -7.34 25.03 8.35
CA ILE A 4 -7.37 23.62 7.93
C ILE A 4 -7.87 22.77 9.09
N TYR A 5 -7.38 23.00 10.31
CA TYR A 5 -7.83 22.29 11.49
C TYR A 5 -9.32 22.53 11.79
N ASN A 6 -9.80 23.77 11.67
CA ASN A 6 -11.24 24.06 11.81
C ASN A 6 -12.10 23.37 10.74
N GLY A 7 -11.60 23.29 9.49
CA GLY A 7 -12.26 22.53 8.43
C GLY A 7 -12.31 21.03 8.72
N ILE A 8 -11.23 20.49 9.29
CA ILE A 8 -11.15 19.08 9.71
C ILE A 8 -12.12 18.79 10.85
N GLU A 9 -12.22 19.65 11.88
CA GLU A 9 -13.17 19.47 12.99
C GLU A 9 -14.63 19.52 12.51
N THR A 10 -14.92 20.39 11.55
CA THR A 10 -16.27 20.50 10.97
C THR A 10 -16.62 19.27 10.12
N TYR A 11 -15.63 18.68 9.43
CA TYR A 11 -15.85 17.54 8.54
C TYR A 11 -15.81 16.20 9.28
N LEU A 12 -14.86 16.02 10.21
CA LEU A 12 -14.68 14.81 11.01
C LEU A 12 -15.60 14.81 12.24
N THR A 13 -16.90 14.85 11.97
CA THR A 13 -17.90 14.74 13.04
C THR A 13 -17.75 13.39 13.77
N PRO A 14 -18.13 13.31 15.06
CA PRO A 14 -18.11 12.04 15.81
C PRO A 14 -18.85 10.91 15.10
N GLU A 15 -19.93 11.24 14.38
CA GLU A 15 -20.72 10.31 13.58
C GLU A 15 -19.94 9.79 12.37
N LEU A 16 -19.27 10.66 11.61
CA LEU A 16 -18.44 10.24 10.49
C LEU A 16 -17.27 9.38 10.96
N LEU A 17 -16.61 9.76 12.06
CA LEU A 17 -15.54 8.96 12.66
C LEU A 17 -16.04 7.57 13.07
N THR A 18 -17.27 7.48 13.59
CA THR A 18 -17.89 6.19 13.93
C THR A 18 -18.15 5.35 12.68
N LYS A 19 -18.63 5.96 11.59
CA LYS A 19 -18.80 5.27 10.29
C LYS A 19 -17.46 4.77 9.73
N ILE A 20 -16.41 5.58 9.78
CA ILE A 20 -15.06 5.19 9.33
C ILE A 20 -14.55 4.00 10.17
N ARG A 21 -14.63 4.08 11.51
CA ARG A 21 -14.21 2.97 12.39
C ARG A 21 -15.01 1.69 12.12
N THR A 22 -16.31 1.81 11.91
CA THR A 22 -17.19 0.68 11.58
C THR A 22 -16.81 0.05 10.25
N PHE A 23 -16.58 0.87 9.22
CA PHE A 23 -16.12 0.42 7.91
C PHE A 23 -14.78 -0.32 8.02
N LEU A 24 -13.78 0.27 8.68
CA LEU A 24 -12.46 -0.35 8.89
C LEU A 24 -12.57 -1.70 9.63
N THR A 25 -13.41 -1.76 10.66
CA THR A 25 -13.67 -3.01 11.40
C THR A 25 -14.32 -4.07 10.52
N PHE A 26 -15.28 -3.66 9.68
CA PHE A 26 -15.96 -4.56 8.77
C PHE A 26 -15.00 -5.12 7.72
N VAL A 27 -14.24 -4.26 7.03
CA VAL A 27 -13.31 -4.68 5.97
C VAL A 27 -12.15 -5.52 6.50
N GLN A 28 -11.72 -5.31 7.76
CA GLN A 28 -10.73 -6.16 8.41
C GLN A 28 -11.18 -7.63 8.52
N ASN A 29 -12.48 -7.87 8.66
CA ASN A 29 -13.07 -9.19 8.83
C ASN A 29 -13.58 -9.80 7.51
N LEU A 30 -13.44 -9.10 6.38
CA LEU A 30 -13.84 -9.63 5.08
C LEU A 30 -12.95 -10.82 4.68
N LYS A 31 -13.60 -11.87 4.17
CA LYS A 31 -12.90 -12.96 3.49
C LYS A 31 -12.30 -12.41 2.20
N TYR A 32 -10.98 -12.25 2.20
CA TYR A 32 -10.23 -11.78 1.05
C TYR A 32 -9.79 -12.95 0.16
N THR A 33 -9.97 -12.81 -1.14
CA THR A 33 -9.62 -13.85 -2.12
C THR A 33 -8.68 -13.29 -3.18
N VAL A 34 -7.77 -14.13 -3.66
CA VAL A 34 -6.91 -13.83 -4.81
C VAL A 34 -7.31 -14.80 -5.90
N PRO A 35 -7.93 -14.34 -7.01
CA PRO A 35 -8.29 -15.22 -8.11
C PRO A 35 -7.05 -15.86 -8.74
N ASP A 36 -7.15 -17.10 -9.21
CA ASP A 36 -6.02 -17.85 -9.79
C ASP A 36 -5.37 -17.11 -10.97
N ALA A 37 -6.17 -16.52 -11.85
CA ALA A 37 -5.66 -15.72 -12.98
C ALA A 37 -4.83 -14.52 -12.52
N VAL A 38 -5.18 -13.91 -11.38
CA VAL A 38 -4.41 -12.81 -10.79
C VAL A 38 -3.15 -13.36 -10.13
N GLN A 39 -3.23 -14.52 -9.49
CA GLN A 39 -2.07 -15.19 -8.90
C GLN A 39 -0.99 -15.50 -9.95
N GLU A 40 -1.37 -15.98 -11.13
CA GLU A 40 -0.44 -16.21 -12.24
C GLU A 40 0.25 -14.91 -12.69
N ALA A 41 -0.51 -13.83 -12.85
CA ALA A 41 0.03 -12.53 -13.23
C ALA A 41 1.00 -11.97 -12.18
N LEU A 42 0.69 -12.15 -10.88
CA LEU A 42 1.57 -11.75 -9.78
C LEU A 42 2.89 -12.51 -9.79
N GLN A 43 2.85 -13.82 -10.03
CA GLN A 43 4.04 -14.66 -10.14
C GLN A 43 4.90 -14.25 -11.34
N GLY A 44 4.26 -13.96 -12.48
CA GLY A 44 4.92 -13.43 -13.67
C GLY A 44 5.65 -12.12 -13.38
N ASP A 45 4.99 -11.16 -12.73
CA ASP A 45 5.56 -9.85 -12.37
C ASP A 45 6.76 -10.01 -11.41
N PHE A 46 6.68 -10.91 -10.43
CA PHE A 46 7.81 -11.23 -9.55
C PHE A 46 9.03 -11.77 -10.30
N VAL A 47 8.81 -12.73 -11.20
CA VAL A 47 9.88 -13.33 -12.00
C VAL A 47 10.51 -12.30 -12.95
N GLU A 48 9.71 -11.48 -13.61
CA GLU A 48 10.18 -10.45 -14.52
C GLU A 48 11.04 -9.40 -13.80
N ARG A 49 10.58 -8.92 -12.64
CA ARG A 49 11.36 -7.98 -11.81
C ARG A 49 12.70 -8.56 -11.36
N ARG A 50 12.70 -9.82 -10.94
CA ARG A 50 13.92 -10.49 -10.48
C ARG A 50 14.91 -10.78 -11.61
N ARG A 51 14.42 -10.97 -12.84
CA ARG A 51 15.26 -11.07 -14.04
C ARG A 51 15.88 -9.72 -14.40
N ALA A 52 15.12 -8.63 -14.26
CA ALA A 52 15.62 -7.28 -14.52
C ALA A 52 16.68 -6.84 -13.51
N ASP A 53 16.48 -7.15 -12.23
CA ASP A 53 17.44 -6.87 -11.16
C ASP A 53 17.35 -7.91 -10.04
N SER A 54 18.28 -8.87 -10.06
CA SER A 54 18.25 -10.03 -9.15
C SER A 54 18.57 -9.68 -7.69
N ASN A 55 19.19 -8.52 -7.43
CA ASN A 55 19.57 -8.10 -6.08
C ASN A 55 18.67 -6.98 -5.52
N ALA A 56 17.96 -6.23 -6.37
CA ALA A 56 17.15 -5.11 -5.90
C ALA A 56 15.71 -5.47 -5.48
N PHE A 57 15.19 -6.64 -5.86
CA PHE A 57 13.82 -7.06 -5.51
C PHE A 57 13.78 -8.40 -4.78
N SER A 58 13.65 -8.33 -3.46
CA SER A 58 13.61 -9.50 -2.58
C SER A 58 12.20 -10.11 -2.47
N VAL A 59 12.14 -11.31 -1.90
CA VAL A 59 10.84 -11.94 -1.57
C VAL A 59 10.10 -11.14 -0.50
N ASP A 60 10.83 -10.51 0.42
CA ASP A 60 10.26 -9.67 1.47
C ASP A 60 9.64 -8.38 0.89
N ASP A 61 10.28 -7.79 -0.13
CA ASP A 61 9.74 -6.64 -0.86
C ASP A 61 8.46 -7.01 -1.61
N PHE A 62 8.46 -8.18 -2.27
CA PHE A 62 7.28 -8.69 -2.94
C PHE A 62 6.15 -8.98 -1.96
N HIS A 63 6.44 -9.63 -0.82
CA HIS A 63 5.45 -9.87 0.23
C HIS A 63 4.86 -8.56 0.76
N SER A 64 5.71 -7.57 1.02
CA SER A 64 5.28 -6.24 1.47
C SER A 64 4.37 -5.55 0.45
N LEU A 65 4.69 -5.67 -0.85
CA LEU A 65 3.84 -5.17 -1.93
C LEU A 65 2.49 -5.90 -1.98
N LEU A 66 2.44 -7.22 -1.77
CA LEU A 66 1.18 -7.97 -1.71
C LEU A 66 0.32 -7.55 -0.51
N VAL A 67 0.93 -7.27 0.64
CA VAL A 67 0.23 -6.73 1.82
C VAL A 67 -0.35 -5.36 1.51
N LEU A 68 0.44 -4.44 0.93
CA LEU A 68 -0.04 -3.13 0.50
C LEU A 68 -1.22 -3.25 -0.46
N THR A 69 -1.10 -4.15 -1.44
CA THR A 69 -2.15 -4.39 -2.44
C THR A 69 -3.44 -4.89 -1.80
N ARG A 70 -3.34 -5.84 -0.84
CA ARG A 70 -4.50 -6.32 -0.08
C ARG A 70 -5.16 -5.20 0.72
N LEU A 71 -4.37 -4.38 1.41
CA LEU A 71 -4.89 -3.25 2.19
C LEU A 71 -5.57 -2.21 1.29
N LEU A 72 -5.01 -1.95 0.11
CA LEU A 72 -5.61 -1.06 -0.88
C LEU A 72 -6.93 -1.62 -1.43
N SER A 73 -6.99 -2.91 -1.74
CA SER A 73 -8.24 -3.55 -2.18
C SER A 73 -9.34 -3.43 -1.12
N LEU A 74 -9.00 -3.73 0.14
CA LEU A 74 -9.95 -3.64 1.24
C LEU A 74 -10.40 -2.20 1.52
N SER A 75 -9.52 -1.21 1.39
CA SER A 75 -9.88 0.21 1.56
C SER A 75 -10.83 0.71 0.47
N LEU A 76 -10.81 0.08 -0.71
CA LEU A 76 -11.76 0.29 -1.80
C LEU A 76 -13.06 -0.53 -1.65
N GLY A 77 -13.19 -1.34 -0.58
CA GLY A 77 -14.34 -2.20 -0.35
C GLY A 77 -14.35 -3.46 -1.22
N GLN A 78 -13.24 -3.80 -1.88
CA GLN A 78 -13.11 -4.98 -2.73
C GLN A 78 -12.61 -6.18 -1.92
N SER A 79 -13.34 -7.29 -1.97
CA SER A 79 -13.00 -8.56 -1.30
C SER A 79 -12.18 -9.52 -2.18
N CYS A 80 -11.93 -9.16 -3.44
CA CYS A 80 -11.09 -9.91 -4.36
C CYS A 80 -10.02 -9.01 -4.98
N LEU A 81 -8.82 -9.56 -5.17
CA LEU A 81 -7.74 -8.83 -5.80
C LEU A 81 -8.01 -8.63 -7.30
N SER A 82 -7.78 -7.41 -7.81
CA SER A 82 -7.73 -7.13 -9.25
C SER A 82 -6.34 -6.65 -9.69
N LEU A 83 -6.05 -6.79 -10.98
CA LEU A 83 -4.80 -6.30 -11.58
C LEU A 83 -4.68 -4.78 -11.52
N ASP A 84 -5.79 -4.06 -11.61
CA ASP A 84 -5.81 -2.59 -11.51
C ASP A 84 -5.35 -2.13 -10.12
N VAL A 85 -5.82 -2.79 -9.06
CA VAL A 85 -5.40 -2.50 -7.68
C VAL A 85 -3.93 -2.83 -7.48
N PHE A 86 -3.47 -3.95 -8.05
CA PHE A 86 -2.05 -4.31 -8.02
C PHE A 86 -1.18 -3.27 -8.73
N SER A 87 -1.60 -2.80 -9.92
CA SER A 87 -0.90 -1.71 -10.61
C SER A 87 -0.82 -0.45 -9.76
N ARG A 88 -1.93 -0.04 -9.16
CA ARG A 88 -1.97 1.14 -8.30
C ARG A 88 -1.08 0.99 -7.06
N ALA A 89 -1.00 -0.22 -6.49
CA ALA A 89 -0.09 -0.50 -5.38
C ALA A 89 1.39 -0.39 -5.80
N LYS A 90 1.73 -0.82 -7.03
CA LYS A 90 3.07 -0.63 -7.59
C LYS A 90 3.44 0.85 -7.70
N ASP A 91 2.50 1.68 -8.15
CA ASP A 91 2.72 3.13 -8.28
C ASP A 91 2.96 3.78 -6.91
N LEU A 92 2.12 3.44 -5.90
CA LEU A 92 2.29 3.92 -4.53
C LEU A 92 3.66 3.55 -3.95
N GLU A 93 4.11 2.33 -4.22
CA GLU A 93 5.41 1.85 -3.75
C GLU A 93 6.57 2.54 -4.46
N ALA A 94 6.46 2.78 -5.78
CA ALA A 94 7.46 3.54 -6.53
C ALA A 94 7.60 4.98 -6.00
N GLU A 95 6.49 5.64 -5.67
CA GLU A 95 6.51 6.95 -5.04
C GLU A 95 7.14 6.92 -3.64
N ARG A 96 6.85 5.87 -2.84
CA ARG A 96 7.46 5.69 -1.51
C ARG A 96 8.97 5.56 -1.62
N LEU A 97 9.47 4.74 -2.54
CA LEU A 97 10.90 4.57 -2.79
C LEU A 97 11.54 5.87 -3.30
N THR A 98 10.85 6.62 -4.16
CA THR A 98 11.31 7.94 -4.61
C THR A 98 11.49 8.89 -3.43
N ARG A 99 10.49 8.96 -2.53
CA ARG A 99 10.59 9.77 -1.30
C ARG A 99 11.77 9.34 -0.44
N ILE A 100 11.94 8.04 -0.20
CA ILE A 100 13.03 7.51 0.63
C ILE A 100 14.40 7.82 0.03
N ASN A 101 14.56 7.66 -1.28
CA ASN A 101 15.82 7.96 -1.98
C ASN A 101 16.13 9.46 -2.04
N SER A 102 15.09 10.31 -2.01
CA SER A 102 15.24 11.77 -2.00
C SER A 102 15.56 12.34 -0.61
N LEU A 103 15.33 11.58 0.47
CA LEU A 103 15.69 12.02 1.82
C LEU A 103 17.21 12.11 1.91
N PRO A 104 17.77 13.21 2.45
CA PRO A 104 19.19 13.25 2.73
C PRO A 104 19.52 12.10 3.68
N ARG A 105 20.49 11.24 3.30
CA ARG A 105 21.06 10.26 4.24
C ARG A 105 21.57 11.07 5.42
N SER A 106 20.79 11.09 6.50
CA SER A 106 21.16 11.75 7.74
C SER A 106 22.59 11.36 8.10
N ALA A 107 23.39 12.35 8.47
CA ALA A 107 24.83 12.30 8.70
C ALA A 107 25.27 11.23 9.75
N THR A 108 25.17 9.95 9.40
CA THR A 108 25.73 8.82 10.16
C THR A 108 26.99 8.30 9.46
N SER A 109 27.90 9.22 9.16
CA SER A 109 29.30 8.95 8.81
C SER A 109 30.19 10.09 9.32
N ALA A 110 29.99 10.47 10.58
CA ALA A 110 30.84 11.41 11.31
C ALA A 110 31.16 10.84 12.69
N ALA A 111 31.75 9.63 12.73
CA ALA A 111 32.49 9.08 13.87
C ALA A 111 33.13 7.74 13.45
N SER A 112 34.29 7.79 12.79
CA SER A 112 35.30 6.72 12.76
C SER A 112 36.64 7.36 12.43
#